data_AF-A0A956AGQ3-F1
#
_entry.id   AF-A0A956AGQ3-F1
#
_cell.length_a   1.000
_cell.length_b   1.000
_cell.length_c   1.000
_cell.angle_alpha   90.00
_cell.angle_beta   90.00
_cell.angle_gamma   90.00
#
_symmetry.space_group_name_H-M   'P 1'
#
loop_
_entity.id
_entity.type
_entity.pdbx_description
1 polymer ?
#
loop_
_entity_poly.entity_id
_entity_poly.type
_entity_poly.pdbx_seq_one_letter_code
_entity_poly.pdbx_strand_id
1 'polypeptide(L)' 'PEEALTAREALAGFTVDAAFAGFAEARRGRVAVGQDADLTLLSADPLGVAPEKIKEIKPVGVVVDGRLAWPEGP' A
#
# COMPACT_ATOMS: atom_id res chain seq x y z
N PRO A 1 -7.26 -16.40 -17.06
CA PRO A 1 -8.04 -16.59 -15.82
C PRO A 1 -8.95 -15.38 -15.62
N GLU A 2 -10.23 -15.52 -15.96
CA GLU A 2 -11.22 -14.44 -15.95
C GLU A 2 -11.48 -13.86 -14.54
N GLU A 3 -11.13 -14.62 -13.50
CA GLU A 3 -11.28 -14.24 -12.09
C GLU A 3 -10.05 -13.54 -11.51
N ALA A 4 -9.01 -13.30 -12.31
CA ALA A 4 -7.82 -12.61 -11.85
C ALA A 4 -8.12 -11.13 -11.57
N LEU A 5 -7.71 -10.67 -10.39
CA LEU A 5 -7.79 -9.25 -10.04
C LEU A 5 -6.90 -8.42 -10.97
N THR A 6 -7.39 -7.24 -11.35
CA THR A 6 -6.55 -6.18 -11.91
C THR A 6 -5.57 -5.67 -10.84
N ALA A 7 -4.46 -5.06 -11.27
CA ALA A 7 -3.49 -4.47 -10.34
C ALA A 7 -4.12 -3.40 -9.42
N ARG A 8 -5.13 -2.67 -9.92
CA ARG A 8 -5.86 -1.66 -9.15
C ARG A 8 -6.76 -2.28 -8.08
N GLU A 9 -7.48 -3.37 -8.41
CA GLU A 9 -8.28 -4.11 -7.43
C GLU A 9 -7.38 -4.75 -6.37
N ALA A 10 -6.25 -5.34 -6.78
CA ALA A 10 -5.28 -5.87 -5.84
C ALA A 10 -4.75 -4.78 -4.90
N LEU A 11 -4.38 -3.60 -5.42
CA LEU A 11 -3.92 -2.48 -4.59
C LEU A 11 -4.99 -2.00 -3.61
N ALA A 12 -6.26 -1.92 -4.04
CA ALA A 12 -7.38 -1.58 -3.16
C ALA A 12 -7.57 -2.63 -2.06
N GLY A 13 -7.44 -3.91 -2.41
CA GLY A 13 -7.46 -5.06 -1.50
C GLY A 13 -6.43 -4.97 -0.36
N PHE A 14 -5.27 -4.38 -0.62
CA PHE A 14 -4.22 -4.17 0.39
C PHE A 14 -4.30 -2.81 1.12
N THR A 15 -5.26 -1.95 0.76
CA THR A 15 -5.36 -0.58 1.28
C THR A 15 -6.77 -0.26 1.77
N VAL A 16 -7.60 0.35 0.92
CA VAL A 16 -8.95 0.82 1.28
C VAL A 16 -9.89 -0.31 1.65
N ASP A 17 -9.84 -1.44 0.95
CA ASP A 17 -10.77 -2.55 1.18
C ASP A 17 -10.37 -3.33 2.44
N ALA A 18 -9.07 -3.48 2.69
CA ALA A 18 -8.56 -4.03 3.96
C ALA A 18 -8.93 -3.15 5.15
N ALA A 19 -8.80 -1.82 5.02
CA ALA A 19 -9.19 -0.90 6.07
C ALA A 19 -10.70 -0.98 6.37
N PHE A 20 -11.54 -1.03 5.34
CA PHE A 20 -12.98 -1.22 5.51
C PHE A 20 -13.33 -2.56 6.15
N ALA A 21 -12.73 -3.66 5.67
CA ALA A 21 -12.95 -4.99 6.24
C ALA A 21 -12.54 -5.07 7.73
N GLY A 22 -11.58 -4.24 8.14
CA GLY A 22 -11.12 -4.09 9.52
C GLY A 22 -11.82 -3.00 10.34
N PHE A 23 -12.86 -2.33 9.82
CA PHE A 23 -13.54 -1.19 10.45
C PHE A 23 -12.60 -0.02 10.82
N ALA A 24 -11.54 0.16 10.04
CA ALA A 24 -10.49 1.16 10.24
C ALA A 24 -10.49 2.24 9.15
N GLU A 25 -11.45 2.25 8.22
CA GLU A 25 -11.52 3.14 7.07
C GLU A 25 -11.60 4.63 7.44
N ALA A 26 -12.07 4.95 8.65
CA ALA A 26 -12.09 6.31 9.17
C ALA A 26 -10.68 6.87 9.41
N ARG A 27 -9.67 6.01 9.61
CA ARG A 27 -8.29 6.41 9.92
C ARG A 27 -7.22 5.79 9.03
N ARG A 28 -7.50 4.73 8.27
CA ARG A 28 -6.49 3.98 7.49
C ARG A 28 -6.94 3.70 6.05
N GLY A 29 -5.98 3.25 5.24
CA GLY A 29 -6.19 2.77 3.87
C GLY A 29 -6.09 3.84 2.78
N ARG A 30 -5.90 5.12 3.13
CA ARG A 30 -5.77 6.24 2.19
C ARG A 30 -4.66 7.19 2.62
N VAL A 31 -4.08 7.89 1.65
CA VAL A 31 -3.20 9.03 1.92
C VAL A 31 -4.04 10.30 1.88
N ALA A 32 -4.54 10.72 3.03
CA ALA A 32 -5.39 11.89 3.16
C ALA A 32 -5.28 12.53 4.55
N VAL A 33 -5.65 13.82 4.66
CA VAL A 33 -5.68 14.52 5.95
C VAL A 33 -6.65 13.82 6.91
N GLY A 34 -6.20 13.61 8.16
CA GLY A 34 -6.97 12.93 9.20
C GLY A 34 -6.77 11.42 9.28
N GLN A 35 -5.99 10.83 8.36
CA GLN A 35 -5.58 9.42 8.44
C GLN A 35 -4.27 9.25 9.23
N ASP A 36 -4.07 8.05 9.78
CA ASP A 36 -2.79 7.63 10.35
C ASP A 36 -1.72 7.73 9.26
N ALA A 37 -0.53 8.23 9.60
CA ALA A 37 0.57 8.42 8.65
C ALA A 37 1.33 7.11 8.41
N ASP A 38 0.59 6.09 7.98
CA ASP A 38 1.07 4.75 7.61
C ASP A 38 1.26 4.68 6.10
N LEU A 39 2.51 4.65 5.64
CA LEU A 39 2.86 4.79 4.22
C LEU A 39 4.02 3.87 3.85
N THR A 40 3.93 3.22 2.69
CA THR A 40 5.05 2.44 2.12
C THR A 40 5.46 3.05 0.78
N LEU A 41 6.74 3.45 0.68
CA LEU A 41 7.35 3.87 -0.57
C LEU A 41 7.84 2.62 -1.30
N LEU A 42 7.48 2.49 -2.58
CA LEU A 42 7.82 1.35 -3.43
C LEU A 42 8.85 1.75 -4.50
N SER A 43 9.73 0.82 -4.86
CA SER A 43 10.77 1.03 -5.88
C SER A 43 10.22 1.23 -7.30
N ALA A 44 8.94 0.90 -7.53
CA ALA A 44 8.23 1.12 -8.78
C ALA A 44 6.71 1.20 -8.52
N ASP A 45 5.96 1.76 -9.46
CA ASP A 45 4.50 1.82 -9.41
C ASP A 45 3.89 0.45 -9.78
N PRO A 46 3.20 -0.25 -8.85
CA PRO A 46 2.56 -1.54 -9.13
C PRO A 46 1.44 -1.45 -10.18
N LEU A 47 0.91 -0.25 -10.46
CA LEU A 47 -0.09 -0.03 -11.52
C LEU A 47 0.53 0.25 -12.89
N GLY A 48 1.82 0.57 -12.93
CA GLY A 48 2.56 0.94 -14.15
C GLY A 48 3.47 -0.16 -14.70
N VAL A 49 3.64 -1.28 -13.99
CA VAL A 49 4.48 -2.41 -14.41
C VAL A 49 3.64 -3.60 -14.89
N ALA A 50 4.26 -4.49 -15.66
CA ALA A 50 3.64 -5.77 -16.00
C ALA A 50 3.34 -6.59 -14.72
N PRO A 51 2.21 -7.32 -14.63
CA PRO A 51 1.85 -8.08 -13.43
C PRO A 51 2.95 -9.01 -12.91
N GLU A 52 3.71 -9.64 -13.81
CA GLU A 52 4.80 -10.56 -13.49
C GLU A 52 5.98 -9.86 -12.80
N LYS A 53 6.08 -8.54 -12.98
CA LYS A 53 7.12 -7.67 -12.39
C LYS A 53 6.75 -7.12 -11.03
N ILE A 54 5.48 -7.21 -10.59
CA ILE A 54 5.05 -6.72 -9.27
C ILE A 54 5.86 -7.38 -8.14
N LYS A 55 6.19 -8.67 -8.28
CA LYS A 55 7.02 -9.42 -7.30
C LYS A 55 8.46 -8.91 -7.16
N GLU A 56 8.95 -8.13 -8.13
CA GLU A 56 10.29 -7.56 -8.12
C GLU A 56 10.32 -6.21 -7.38
N ILE A 57 9.16 -5.57 -7.18
CA ILE A 57 9.02 -4.30 -6.46
C ILE A 57 9.47 -4.48 -5.01
N LYS A 58 10.30 -3.55 -4.53
CA LYS A 58 10.79 -3.52 -3.16
C LYS A 58 10.20 -2.34 -2.41
N PRO A 59 9.89 -2.48 -1.10
CA PRO A 59 9.78 -1.30 -0.26
C PRO A 59 11.13 -0.58 -0.26
N VAL A 60 11.11 0.74 -0.41
CA VAL A 60 12.29 1.63 -0.28
C VAL A 60 12.15 2.57 0.92
N GLY A 61 10.97 2.61 1.54
CA GLY A 61 10.71 3.26 2.82
C GLY A 61 9.38 2.79 3.41
N VAL A 62 9.29 2.74 4.74
CA VAL A 62 8.06 2.46 5.49
C VAL A 62 7.94 3.48 6.61
N VAL A 63 6.81 4.17 6.68
CA VAL A 63 6.44 5.10 7.75
C VAL A 63 5.27 4.47 8.50
N VAL A 64 5.36 4.45 9.83
CA VAL A 64 4.29 3.99 10.73
C VAL A 64 4.04 5.08 11.76
N ASP A 65 2.78 5.49 11.91
CA ASP A 65 2.38 6.59 12.80
C ASP A 65 3.26 7.85 12.64
N GLY A 66 3.63 8.17 11.39
CA GLY A 66 4.44 9.34 11.06
C GLY A 66 5.93 9.21 11.36
N ARG A 67 6.42 8.03 11.75
CA ARG A 67 7.84 7.74 12.02
C ARG A 67 8.40 6.79 10.97
N LEU A 68 9.61 7.06 10.49
CA LEU A 68 10.33 6.14 9.60
C LEU A 68 10.62 4.84 10.37
N ALA A 69 10.01 3.74 9.92
CA ALA A 69 10.13 2.41 10.51
C ALA A 69 11.07 1.50 9.70
N TRP A 70 11.23 1.73 8.39
CA TRP A 70 12.14 0.96 7.54
C TRP A 70 12.64 1.79 6.33
N PRO A 71 13.90 1.60 5.86
CA PRO A 71 14.98 0.94 6.61
C PRO A 71 15.15 1.69 7.94
N GLU A 72 15.62 1.02 9.01
CA GLU A 72 15.80 1.67 10.31
C GLU A 72 16.35 3.08 10.09
N GLY A 73 15.60 4.10 10.53
CA GLY A 73 16.11 5.46 10.53
C GLY A 73 17.41 5.50 11.35
N PRO A 74 18.25 6.53 11.16
CA PRO A 74 19.48 6.67 11.94
C PRO A 74 19.25 6.57 13.45
#